data_AF-A0A920E847-F1
#
_entry.id   AF-A0A920E847-F1
#
_cell.length_a   1.000
_cell.length_b   1.000
_cell.length_c   1.000
_cell.angle_alpha   90.00
_cell.angle_beta   90.00
_cell.angle_gamma   90.00
#
_symmetry.space_group_name_H-M   'P 1'
#
loop_
_entity.id
_entity.type
_entity.pdbx_description
1 polymer ?
#
loop_
_entity_poly.entity_id
_entity_poly.type
_entity_poly.pdbx_seq_one_letter_code
_entity_poly.pdbx_strand_id
1 'polypeptide(L)'
;MSGLFGNNIFTIAQKSLDFRTSRHDLLASNVANKDTPGYQAEDLVFRASLEKALQAEQPGPLKQTDSRHFDGRNTPPLNEVEAQRILSAS
;
A
#
# COMPACT_ATOMS: atom_id res chain seq x y z
N MET A 1 25.19 7.01 2.13
CA MET A 1 24.30 8.10 1.63
C MET A 1 23.38 7.54 0.53
N SER A 2 22.58 6.52 0.83
CA SER A 2 21.79 5.77 -0.17
C SER A 2 20.32 5.63 0.26
N GLY A 3 19.76 6.66 0.91
CA GLY A 3 18.46 6.57 1.58
C GLY A 3 17.26 7.09 0.78
N LEU A 4 17.48 7.78 -0.34
CA LEU A 4 16.39 8.38 -1.14
C LEU A 4 16.54 8.11 -2.63
N PHE A 5 17.72 8.33 -3.22
CA PHE A 5 17.93 8.27 -4.68
C PHE A 5 18.30 6.89 -5.24
N GLY A 6 18.13 5.82 -4.46
CA GLY A 6 18.34 4.44 -4.92
C GLY A 6 17.08 3.85 -5.59
N ASN A 7 17.06 2.51 -5.72
CA ASN A 7 15.93 1.75 -6.29
C ASN A 7 14.56 2.09 -5.67
N ASN A 8 14.53 2.55 -4.42
CA ASN A 8 13.30 2.83 -3.68
C ASN A 8 12.44 3.93 -4.34
N ILE A 9 13.02 4.99 -4.92
CA ILE A 9 12.23 6.05 -5.58
C ILE A 9 11.51 5.51 -6.82
N PHE A 10 12.19 4.72 -7.64
CA PHE A 10 11.58 4.13 -8.83
C PHE A 10 10.46 3.16 -8.45
N THR A 11 10.66 2.35 -7.40
CA THR A 11 9.63 1.46 -6.87
C THR A 11 8.42 2.23 -6.34
N ILE A 12 8.62 3.31 -5.56
CA ILE A 12 7.53 4.14 -5.04
C ILE A 12 6.76 4.81 -6.18
N ALA A 13 7.47 5.36 -7.17
CA ALA A 13 6.86 6.01 -8.32
C ALA A 13 6.01 5.03 -9.14
N GLN A 14 6.54 3.83 -9.42
CA GLN A 14 5.82 2.77 -10.11
C GLN A 14 4.57 2.37 -9.33
N LYS A 15 4.70 2.02 -8.05
CA LYS A 15 3.56 1.63 -7.19
C LYS A 15 2.51 2.74 -7.08
N SER A 16 2.93 3.99 -7.05
CA SER A 16 2.02 5.15 -7.01
C SER A 16 1.24 5.29 -8.31
N LEU A 17 1.86 4.99 -9.46
CA LEU A 17 1.18 4.99 -10.75
C LEU A 17 0.19 3.83 -10.84
N ASP A 18 0.62 2.62 -10.48
CA ASP A 18 -0.24 1.43 -10.44
C ASP A 18 -1.47 1.66 -9.56
N PHE A 19 -1.28 2.22 -8.36
CA PHE A 19 -2.37 2.60 -7.46
C PHE A 19 -3.35 3.59 -8.09
N ARG A 20 -2.85 4.63 -8.78
CA ARG A 20 -3.71 5.63 -9.43
C ARG A 20 -4.53 5.01 -10.56
N THR A 21 -3.94 4.12 -11.34
CA THR A 21 -4.63 3.37 -12.40
C THR A 21 -5.73 2.49 -11.80
N SER A 22 -5.40 1.65 -10.82
CA SER A 22 -6.40 0.78 -10.18
C SER A 22 -7.54 1.56 -9.50
N ARG A 23 -7.23 2.72 -8.91
CA ARG A 23 -8.25 3.58 -8.30
C ARG A 23 -9.14 4.22 -9.37
N HIS A 24 -8.56 4.63 -10.50
CA HIS A 24 -9.33 5.17 -11.61
C HIS A 24 -10.34 4.13 -12.14
N ASP A 25 -9.90 2.89 -12.31
CA ASP A 25 -10.76 1.79 -12.77
C ASP A 25 -11.92 1.52 -11.80
N LEU A 26 -11.66 1.55 -10.50
CA LEU A 26 -12.70 1.42 -9.49
C LEU A 26 -13.67 2.59 -9.47
N LEU A 27 -13.18 3.82 -9.61
CA LEU A 27 -14.05 4.99 -9.71
C LEU A 27 -14.92 4.94 -10.98
N ALA A 28 -14.35 4.51 -12.11
CA ALA A 28 -15.12 4.29 -13.34
C ALA A 28 -16.21 3.22 -13.15
N SER A 29 -15.89 2.13 -12.45
CA SER A 29 -16.85 1.09 -12.09
C SER A 29 -17.96 1.62 -11.17
N ASN A 30 -17.59 2.41 -10.14
CA ASN A 30 -18.56 3.02 -9.23
C ASN A 30 -19.51 3.97 -9.98
N VAL A 31 -18.99 4.77 -10.92
CA VAL A 31 -19.80 5.67 -11.73
C VAL A 31 -20.73 4.88 -12.65
N ALA A 32 -20.24 3.83 -13.29
CA ALA A 32 -21.04 3.00 -14.20
C ALA A 32 -22.19 2.26 -13.47
N ASN A 33 -21.99 1.89 -12.21
CA ASN A 33 -22.97 1.15 -11.42
C ASN A 33 -23.72 2.02 -10.40
N LYS A 34 -23.56 3.34 -10.44
CA LYS A 34 -24.13 4.27 -9.46
C LYS A 34 -25.65 4.11 -9.31
N ASP A 35 -26.34 3.86 -10.41
CA ASP A 35 -27.81 3.75 -10.44
C ASP A 35 -28.30 2.29 -10.38
N THR A 36 -27.40 1.32 -10.15
CA THR A 36 -27.74 -0.09 -9.98
C THR A 36 -28.23 -0.34 -8.54
N PRO A 37 -29.48 -0.79 -8.31
CA PRO A 37 -29.98 -1.05 -6.97
C PRO A 37 -29.11 -2.06 -6.21
N GLY A 38 -28.76 -1.73 -4.97
CA GLY A 38 -27.95 -2.60 -4.09
C GLY A 38 -26.44 -2.55 -4.34
N TYR A 39 -25.95 -1.73 -5.27
CA TYR A 39 -24.52 -1.55 -5.49
C TYR A 39 -23.86 -0.79 -4.32
N GLN A 40 -22.68 -1.25 -3.89
CA GLN A 40 -21.86 -0.57 -2.88
C GLN A 40 -20.55 -0.12 -3.52
N ALA A 41 -20.29 1.19 -3.47
CA ALA A 41 -19.06 1.75 -4.02
C ALA A 41 -17.85 1.35 -3.17
N GLU A 42 -16.73 1.05 -3.82
CA GLU A 42 -15.44 0.75 -3.20
C GLU A 42 -14.41 1.87 -3.45
N ASP A 43 -13.42 2.01 -2.58
CA ASP A 43 -12.23 2.84 -2.81
C ASP A 43 -10.96 2.04 -2.47
N LEU A 44 -9.79 2.57 -2.83
CA LEU A 44 -8.49 2.00 -2.52
C LEU A 44 -7.69 2.88 -1.56
N VAL A 45 -7.07 2.24 -0.56
CA VAL A 45 -6.13 2.89 0.36
C VAL A 45 -4.73 2.31 0.18
N PHE A 46 -3.78 3.17 -0.17
CA PHE A 46 -2.36 2.80 -0.34
C PHE A 46 -1.43 3.52 0.63
N ARG A 47 -1.77 4.73 1.07
CA ARG A 47 -0.90 5.54 1.92
C ARG A 47 -0.48 4.82 3.20
N ALA A 48 -1.44 4.23 3.91
CA ALA A 48 -1.18 3.55 5.17
C ALA A 48 -0.29 2.30 5.00
N SER A 49 -0.45 1.56 3.90
CA SER A 49 0.38 0.38 3.62
C SER A 49 1.78 0.77 3.15
N LEU A 50 1.91 1.85 2.37
CA LEU A 50 3.20 2.41 1.96
C LEU A 50 4.00 2.97 3.16
N GLU A 51 3.35 3.75 4.03
CA GLU A 51 4.00 4.30 5.24
C GLU A 51 4.55 3.19 6.13
N LYS A 52 3.81 2.08 6.28
CA LYS A 52 4.27 0.89 6.99
C LYS A 52 5.54 0.30 6.35
N ALA A 53 5.56 0.12 5.04
CA ALA A 53 6.72 -0.44 4.36
C ALA A 53 7.96 0.46 4.38
N LEU A 54 7.78 1.79 4.36
CA LEU A 54 8.89 2.72 4.55
C LEU A 54 9.51 2.63 5.95
N GLN A 55 8.74 2.20 6.95
CA GLN A 55 9.22 1.97 8.31
C GLN A 55 9.83 0.56 8.50
N ALA A 56 9.78 -0.31 7.50
CA ALA A 56 10.30 -1.67 7.59
C ALA A 56 11.84 -1.72 7.75
N GLU A 57 12.55 -0.67 7.32
CA GLU A 57 14.01 -0.58 7.49
C GLU A 57 14.45 -0.21 8.92
N GLN A 58 13.52 0.18 9.79
CA GLN A 58 13.84 0.48 11.20
C GLN A 58 13.81 -0.81 12.03
N PRO A 59 14.66 -0.96 13.07
CA PRO A 59 14.55 -2.08 14.00
C PRO A 59 13.16 -2.13 14.65
N GLY A 60 12.57 -3.32 14.74
CA GLY A 60 11.34 -3.58 15.47
C GLY A 60 11.47 -3.42 16.99
N PRO A 61 10.35 -3.52 17.72
CA PRO A 61 10.31 -3.34 19.17
C PRO A 61 11.04 -4.44 19.95
N LEU A 62 11.33 -5.58 19.31
CA LEU A 62 12.02 -6.70 19.95
C LEU A 62 13.49 -6.75 19.55
N LYS A 63 14.34 -7.10 20.51
CA LYS A 63 15.76 -7.34 20.25
C LYS A 63 15.93 -8.69 19.53
N GLN A 64 16.26 -8.64 18.25
CA GLN A 64 16.70 -9.83 17.51
C GLN A 64 18.05 -10.31 18.05
N THR A 65 18.16 -11.60 18.35
CA THR A 65 19.41 -12.25 18.76
C THR A 65 20.13 -12.96 17.61
N ASP A 66 19.42 -13.22 16.51
CA ASP A 66 19.92 -13.82 15.27
C ASP A 66 19.25 -13.08 14.09
N SER A 67 19.95 -12.99 12.96
CA SER A 67 19.46 -12.28 11.76
C SER A 67 18.24 -12.92 11.11
N ARG A 68 17.93 -14.18 11.44
CA ARG A 68 16.73 -14.90 10.97
C ARG A 68 15.54 -14.77 11.91
N HIS A 69 15.70 -14.12 13.07
CA HIS A 69 14.60 -13.95 14.02
C HIS A 69 13.70 -12.79 13.58
N PHE A 70 12.43 -12.82 13.96
CA PHE A 70 11.52 -11.68 13.75
C PHE A 70 11.76 -10.62 14.83
N ASP A 71 11.76 -9.35 14.44
CA ASP A 71 11.88 -8.19 15.35
C ASP A 71 10.54 -7.77 15.97
N GLY A 72 9.50 -8.57 15.77
CA GLY A 72 8.14 -8.30 16.23
C GLY A 72 7.35 -7.31 15.35
N ARG A 73 7.91 -6.88 14.21
CA ARG A 73 7.18 -6.07 13.22
C ARG A 73 6.74 -6.96 12.05
N ASN A 74 5.45 -6.93 11.72
CA ASN A 74 4.92 -7.58 10.52
C ASN A 74 4.68 -6.53 9.43
N THR A 75 5.76 -6.14 8.75
CA THR A 75 5.73 -5.14 7.68
C THR A 75 6.18 -5.77 6.37
N PRO A 76 5.32 -5.79 5.33
CA PRO A 76 5.72 -6.24 4.00
C PRO A 76 6.84 -5.35 3.43
N PRO A 77 7.76 -5.92 2.64
CA PRO A 77 8.74 -5.13 1.92
C PRO A 77 8.08 -4.24 0.86
N LEU A 78 8.72 -3.13 0.49
CA LEU A 78 8.17 -2.07 -0.36
C LEU A 78 7.63 -2.58 -1.71
N ASN A 79 8.27 -3.59 -2.30
CA ASN A 79 7.87 -4.23 -3.55
C ASN A 79 6.56 -5.05 -3.43
N GLU A 80 6.24 -5.55 -2.25
CA GLU A 80 5.07 -6.40 -1.96
C GLU A 80 3.90 -5.61 -1.38
N VAL A 81 4.04 -4.30 -1.18
CA VAL A 81 2.95 -3.46 -0.72
C VAL A 81 1.86 -3.42 -1.78
N GLU A 82 0.65 -3.76 -1.37
CA GLU A 82 -0.57 -3.66 -2.17
C GLU A 82 -1.52 -2.61 -1.58
N ALA A 83 -2.38 -2.09 -2.45
CA ALA A 83 -3.47 -1.21 -2.06
C ALA A 83 -4.61 -2.05 -1.47
N GLN A 84 -5.20 -1.58 -0.37
CA GLN A 84 -6.32 -2.25 0.28
C GLN A 84 -7.63 -1.68 -0.25
N ARG A 85 -8.54 -2.56 -0.69
CA ARG A 85 -9.92 -2.19 -1.00
C ARG A 85 -10.69 -1.92 0.27
N ILE A 86 -11.44 -0.85 0.27
CA ILE A 86 -12.36 -0.46 1.34
C ILE A 86 -13.70 -0.11 0.73
N LEU A 87 -14.76 -0.17 1.52
CA LEU A 87 -16.02 0.44 1.13
C LEU A 87 -15.81 1.96 1.07
N SER A 88 -16.27 2.58 -0.02
CA SER A 88 -16.29 4.02 -0.10
C SER A 88 -17.23 4.54 0.99
N ALA A 89 -16.77 5.55 1.74
CA ALA A 89 -17.68 6.30 2.60
C ALA A 89 -18.75 6.94 1.70
N SER A 90 -20.02 6.82 2.10
CA SER A 90 -21.18 7.43 1.42
C SER A 90 -21.15 8.95 1.52
#